data_AF-A0A7X7JPP2-F1
#
_entry.id   AF-A0A7X7JPP2-F1
#
_cell.length_a   1.000
_cell.length_b   1.000
_cell.length_c   1.000
_cell.angle_alpha   90.00
_cell.angle_beta   90.00
_cell.angle_gamma   90.00
#
_symmetry.space_group_name_H-M   'P 1'
#
loop_
_entity.id
_entity.type
_entity.pdbx_description
1 polymer ?
#
loop_
_entity_poly.entity_id
_entity_poly.type
_entity_poly.pdbx_seq_one_letter_code
_entity_poly.pdbx_strand_id
1 'polypeptide(L)'
;MNEGYDVEVSLLAITPDAERLIESAGRLCWNTQDKTGTVPDRIQSWLKIGHESMIEHACATFSICGSRAMTHELVRHRLASYSQRSQRYVRENEESFVLPPEVAGSPDASQTYQQAMAAAWEAYRQLQRQGLKPEIARYVLPNACRTEIICTWNFRELRHIIALRSTPRALPEIRTVALKLRDIMKEAAPQVFADL
;
A
#
# COMPACT_ATOMS: atom_id res chain seq x y z
N MET A 1 10.48 -3.99 -13.89
CA MET A 1 11.10 -5.26 -13.42
C MET A 1 10.39 -5.63 -12.13
N ASN A 2 9.78 -6.81 -12.06
CA ASN A 2 9.08 -7.25 -10.86
C ASN A 2 10.16 -7.64 -9.84
N GLU A 3 10.31 -6.88 -8.76
CA GLU A 3 11.48 -6.97 -7.89
C GLU A 3 11.52 -8.22 -7.01
N GLY A 4 10.57 -9.14 -7.17
CA GLY A 4 10.60 -10.45 -6.51
C GLY A 4 10.20 -10.42 -5.02
N TYR A 5 9.84 -9.26 -4.48
CA TYR A 5 9.30 -9.16 -3.12
C TYR A 5 7.94 -9.86 -3.03
N ASP A 6 7.80 -10.72 -2.02
CA ASP A 6 6.57 -11.42 -1.69
C ASP A 6 5.59 -10.48 -0.98
N VAL A 7 4.96 -9.59 -1.75
CA VAL A 7 3.91 -8.66 -1.30
C VAL A 7 2.60 -8.95 -2.02
N GLU A 8 1.51 -8.91 -1.27
CA GLU A 8 0.16 -9.08 -1.78
C GLU A 8 -0.57 -7.73 -1.74
N VAL A 9 -1.25 -7.39 -2.82
CA VAL A 9 -2.05 -6.16 -2.94
C VAL A 9 -3.37 -6.55 -3.59
N SER A 10 -4.49 -6.24 -2.93
CA SER A 10 -5.82 -6.57 -3.44
C SER A 10 -6.77 -5.40 -3.25
N LEU A 11 -7.49 -5.03 -4.32
CA LEU A 11 -8.56 -4.04 -4.25
C LEU A 11 -9.78 -4.65 -3.56
N LEU A 12 -10.17 -4.08 -2.42
CA LEU A 12 -11.34 -4.53 -1.65
C LEU A 12 -12.61 -3.77 -2.04
N ALA A 13 -12.47 -2.46 -2.28
CA ALA A 13 -13.59 -1.60 -2.63
C ALA A 13 -13.11 -0.39 -3.42
N ILE A 14 -13.98 0.11 -4.29
CA ILE A 14 -13.80 1.36 -5.04
C ILE A 14 -15.13 2.10 -5.07
N THR A 15 -15.11 3.42 -5.10
CA THR A 15 -16.34 4.21 -5.29
C THR A 15 -17.08 3.72 -6.54
N PRO A 16 -18.36 3.31 -6.43
CA PRO A 16 -19.15 2.93 -7.59
C PRO A 16 -19.22 4.08 -8.61
N ASP A 17 -19.07 3.75 -9.90
CA ASP A 17 -19.06 4.73 -10.99
C ASP A 17 -18.08 5.91 -10.75
N ALA A 18 -16.92 5.65 -10.14
CA ALA A 18 -15.95 6.67 -9.71
C ALA A 18 -15.67 7.74 -10.77
N GLU A 19 -15.38 7.36 -12.00
CA GLU A 19 -15.08 8.31 -13.08
C GLU A 19 -16.28 9.19 -13.43
N ARG A 20 -17.49 8.64 -13.43
CA ARG A 20 -18.72 9.40 -13.66
C ARG A 20 -18.98 10.39 -12.52
N LEU A 21 -18.72 10.00 -11.27
CA LEU A 21 -18.80 10.89 -10.12
C LEU A 21 -17.82 12.06 -10.25
N ILE A 22 -16.56 11.77 -10.60
CA ILE A 22 -15.50 12.76 -10.80
C ILE A 22 -15.88 13.72 -11.93
N GLU A 23 -16.36 13.19 -13.06
CA GLU A 23 -16.80 14.01 -14.20
C GLU A 23 -17.95 14.93 -13.82
N SER A 24 -18.93 14.42 -13.08
CA SER A 24 -20.08 15.19 -12.59
C SER A 24 -19.65 16.31 -11.65
N ALA A 25 -18.75 16.02 -10.70
CA ALA A 25 -18.19 17.01 -9.78
C ALA A 25 -17.45 18.12 -10.53
N GLY A 26 -16.68 17.76 -11.55
CA GLY A 26 -16.01 18.73 -12.41
C GLY A 26 -16.96 19.60 -13.20
N ARG A 27 -17.94 19.01 -13.86
CA ARG A 27 -18.89 19.73 -14.71
C ARG A 27 -19.74 20.71 -13.93
N LEU A 28 -20.02 20.43 -12.65
CA LEU A 28 -20.69 21.36 -11.75
C LEU A 28 -19.98 22.71 -11.66
N CYS A 29 -18.64 22.72 -11.60
CA CYS A 29 -17.83 23.95 -11.50
C CYS A 29 -18.02 24.89 -12.70
N TRP A 30 -18.42 24.36 -13.87
CA TRP A 30 -18.64 25.14 -15.10
C TRP A 30 -20.10 25.10 -15.59
N ASN A 31 -21.02 24.57 -14.79
CA ASN A 31 -22.43 24.36 -15.17
C ASN A 31 -22.61 23.63 -16.53
N THR A 32 -21.86 22.54 -16.75
CA THR A 32 -21.86 21.75 -18.00
C THR A 32 -22.26 20.29 -17.80
N GLN A 33 -23.13 20.01 -16.82
CA GLN A 33 -23.54 18.65 -16.44
C GLN A 33 -24.29 17.92 -17.56
N ASP A 34 -24.90 18.66 -18.49
CA ASP A 34 -25.54 18.17 -19.72
C ASP A 34 -24.59 17.36 -20.62
N LYS A 35 -23.29 17.55 -20.47
CA LYS A 35 -22.23 16.90 -21.26
C LYS A 35 -21.56 15.71 -20.55
N THR A 36 -22.07 15.27 -19.41
CA THR A 36 -21.51 14.14 -18.65
C THR A 36 -21.53 12.86 -19.51
N GLY A 37 -20.39 12.19 -19.63
CA GLY A 37 -20.24 10.98 -20.45
C GLY A 37 -20.16 11.21 -21.95
N THR A 38 -20.19 12.47 -22.43
CA THR A 38 -20.18 12.77 -23.87
C THR A 38 -18.79 13.13 -24.41
N VAL A 39 -17.83 13.41 -23.53
CA VAL A 39 -16.46 13.82 -23.90
C VAL A 39 -15.48 12.74 -23.45
N PRO A 40 -14.86 11.99 -24.37
CA PRO A 40 -13.82 11.03 -24.04
C PRO A 40 -12.66 11.69 -23.29
N ASP A 41 -12.05 10.95 -22.36
CA ASP A 41 -10.85 11.37 -21.61
C ASP A 41 -10.95 12.75 -20.95
N ARG A 42 -12.17 13.12 -20.53
CA ARG A 42 -12.42 14.44 -19.95
C ARG A 42 -11.62 14.64 -18.67
N ILE A 43 -11.55 13.61 -17.83
CA ILE A 43 -10.82 13.65 -16.57
C ILE A 43 -9.32 13.85 -16.83
N GLN A 44 -8.73 13.07 -17.74
CA GLN A 44 -7.33 13.23 -18.16
C GLN A 44 -7.02 14.66 -18.64
N SER A 45 -7.92 15.26 -19.41
CA SER A 45 -7.75 16.64 -19.89
C SER A 45 -7.67 17.66 -18.73
N TRP A 46 -8.44 17.45 -17.66
CA TRP A 46 -8.35 18.27 -16.45
C TRP A 46 -7.09 18.02 -15.63
N LEU A 47 -6.65 16.77 -15.52
CA LEU A 47 -5.40 16.42 -14.84
C LEU A 47 -4.20 17.10 -15.51
N LYS A 48 -4.15 17.14 -16.84
CA LYS A 48 -3.08 17.81 -17.61
C LYS A 48 -2.90 19.29 -17.30
N ILE A 49 -3.97 19.97 -16.87
CA ILE A 49 -3.94 21.40 -16.50
C ILE A 49 -3.95 21.62 -14.98
N GLY A 50 -3.77 20.55 -14.19
CA GLY A 50 -3.62 20.62 -12.73
C GLY A 50 -4.94 20.69 -11.94
N HIS A 51 -6.09 20.40 -12.55
CA HIS A 51 -7.37 20.36 -11.84
C HIS A 51 -7.61 19.00 -11.17
N GLU A 52 -6.76 18.68 -10.18
CA GLU A 52 -6.77 17.40 -9.48
C GLU A 52 -7.78 17.31 -8.33
N SER A 53 -8.38 18.42 -7.87
CA SER A 53 -9.29 18.36 -6.73
C SER A 53 -10.52 17.49 -6.98
N MET A 54 -10.95 17.35 -8.25
CA MET A 54 -12.13 16.54 -8.60
C MET A 54 -11.94 15.05 -8.35
N ILE A 55 -10.71 14.55 -8.50
CA ILE A 55 -10.41 13.13 -8.27
C ILE A 55 -10.35 12.80 -6.77
N GLU A 56 -10.46 13.79 -5.88
CA GLU A 56 -10.59 13.56 -4.43
C GLU A 56 -11.98 13.02 -4.04
N HIS A 57 -12.99 13.13 -4.92
CA HIS A 57 -14.34 12.65 -4.65
C HIS A 57 -14.50 11.11 -4.73
N ALA A 58 -13.54 10.41 -5.31
CA ALA A 58 -13.53 8.95 -5.40
C ALA A 58 -12.41 8.35 -4.56
N CYS A 59 -12.71 7.22 -3.92
CA CYS A 59 -11.79 6.49 -3.05
C CYS A 59 -11.64 5.03 -3.48
N ALA A 60 -10.50 4.45 -3.15
CA ALA A 60 -10.24 3.02 -3.25
C ALA A 60 -9.69 2.48 -1.92
N THR A 61 -10.07 1.26 -1.58
CA THR A 61 -9.64 0.54 -0.38
C THR A 61 -8.91 -0.72 -0.77
N PHE A 62 -7.72 -0.94 -0.21
CA PHE A 62 -6.86 -2.09 -0.51
C PHE A 62 -6.54 -2.87 0.76
N SER A 63 -6.41 -4.19 0.65
CA SER A 63 -5.60 -4.99 1.57
C SER A 63 -4.18 -5.11 1.01
N ILE A 64 -3.19 -4.90 1.88
CA ILE A 64 -1.77 -4.99 1.54
C ILE A 64 -1.09 -5.86 2.60
N CYS A 65 -0.38 -6.88 2.14
CA CYS A 65 0.49 -7.74 2.96
C CYS A 65 1.96 -7.46 2.63
N GLY A 66 2.77 -7.21 3.65
CA GLY A 66 4.21 -6.92 3.53
C GLY A 66 4.87 -6.82 4.90
N SER A 67 5.99 -6.11 5.01
CA SER A 67 6.78 -6.00 6.24
C SER A 67 6.35 -4.83 7.15
N ARG A 68 6.71 -4.92 8.43
CA ARG A 68 6.62 -3.79 9.36
C ARG A 68 7.46 -2.60 8.90
N ALA A 69 8.60 -2.83 8.24
CA ALA A 69 9.44 -1.78 7.66
C ALA A 69 8.69 -0.98 6.58
N MET A 70 8.12 -1.69 5.59
CA MET A 70 7.37 -1.08 4.50
C MET A 70 6.14 -0.33 5.01
N THR A 71 5.38 -0.93 5.92
CA THR A 71 4.18 -0.25 6.45
C THR A 71 4.53 0.99 7.26
N HIS A 72 5.69 1.04 7.91
CA HIS A 72 6.15 2.25 8.60
C HIS A 72 6.46 3.41 7.64
N GLU A 73 6.85 3.13 6.39
CA GLU A 73 6.91 4.13 5.33
C GLU A 73 5.55 4.48 4.73
N LEU A 74 4.68 3.48 4.56
CA LEU A 74 3.36 3.63 3.95
C LEU A 74 2.45 4.56 4.78
N VAL A 75 2.45 4.41 6.10
CA VAL A 75 1.60 5.22 7.00
C VAL A 75 2.06 6.68 7.17
N ARG A 76 3.14 7.08 6.47
CA ARG A 76 3.60 8.48 6.41
C ARG A 76 2.77 9.33 5.44
N HIS A 77 1.99 8.68 4.58
CA HIS A 77 0.99 9.31 3.72
C HIS A 77 -0.27 9.58 4.56
N ARG A 78 -0.64 10.85 4.73
CA ARG A 78 -1.55 11.27 5.82
C ARG A 78 -2.99 11.43 5.37
N LEU A 79 -3.24 11.56 4.07
CA LEU A 79 -4.60 11.68 3.53
C LEU A 79 -5.18 10.29 3.30
N ALA A 80 -5.29 9.53 4.38
CA ALA A 80 -5.55 8.10 4.34
C ALA A 80 -6.33 7.63 5.57
N SER A 81 -6.96 6.46 5.45
CA SER A 81 -7.45 5.68 6.59
C SER A 81 -6.72 4.33 6.63
N TYR A 82 -6.26 3.93 7.82
CA TYR A 82 -5.48 2.71 8.01
C TYR A 82 -6.11 1.81 9.08
N SER A 83 -6.13 0.50 8.82
CA SER A 83 -6.40 -0.53 9.82
C SER A 83 -5.35 -1.61 9.69
N GLN A 84 -4.47 -1.73 10.69
CA GLN A 84 -3.32 -2.62 10.63
C GLN A 84 -3.42 -3.74 11.67
N ARG A 85 -2.98 -4.95 11.30
CA ARG A 85 -2.80 -6.08 12.22
C ARG A 85 -1.95 -5.65 13.42
N SER A 86 -2.54 -5.73 14.61
CA SER A 86 -1.90 -5.23 15.84
C SER A 86 -1.14 -6.34 16.57
N GLN A 87 0.17 -6.19 16.66
CA GLN A 87 1.05 -7.04 17.48
C GLN A 87 0.82 -6.89 19.00
N ARG A 88 -0.12 -6.02 19.44
CA ARG A 88 -0.55 -5.94 20.86
C ARG A 88 -1.59 -7.02 21.18
N TYR A 89 -2.42 -7.36 20.20
CA TYR A 89 -3.57 -8.24 20.37
C TYR A 89 -3.38 -9.57 19.67
N VAL A 90 -2.74 -9.56 18.49
CA VAL A 90 -2.42 -10.77 17.75
C VAL A 90 -1.05 -11.27 18.16
N ARG A 91 -0.97 -12.56 18.50
CA ARG A 91 0.28 -13.22 18.91
C ARG A 91 1.02 -13.68 17.66
N GLU A 92 2.24 -13.19 17.46
CA GLU A 92 3.09 -13.61 16.33
C GLU A 92 3.94 -14.81 16.74
N ASN A 93 3.29 -15.90 17.14
CA ASN A 93 3.97 -17.11 17.64
C ASN A 93 4.62 -17.92 16.51
N GLU A 94 4.04 -17.84 15.32
CA GLU A 94 4.53 -18.46 14.09
C GLU A 94 5.49 -17.51 13.37
N GLU A 95 6.59 -18.07 12.86
CA GLU A 95 7.59 -17.34 12.11
C GLU A 95 7.01 -16.86 10.78
N SER A 96 6.89 -15.54 10.64
CA SER A 96 6.35 -14.92 9.44
C SER A 96 7.06 -13.60 9.17
N PHE A 97 7.87 -13.57 8.12
CA PHE A 97 8.66 -12.41 7.72
C PHE A 97 8.76 -12.30 6.21
N VAL A 98 9.01 -11.10 5.72
CA VAL A 98 9.35 -10.84 4.31
C VAL A 98 10.84 -11.11 4.12
N LEU A 99 11.18 -12.00 3.19
CA LEU A 99 12.57 -12.25 2.79
C LEU A 99 12.94 -11.34 1.60
N PRO A 100 13.86 -10.38 1.77
CA PRO A 100 14.31 -9.54 0.66
C PRO A 100 14.95 -10.39 -0.46
N PRO A 101 14.62 -10.16 -1.73
CA PRO A 101 15.21 -10.85 -2.89
C PRO A 101 16.74 -10.71 -2.96
N GLU A 102 17.28 -9.58 -2.53
CA GLU A 102 18.72 -9.34 -2.43
C GLU A 102 19.39 -10.27 -1.41
N VAL A 103 18.67 -10.62 -0.34
CA VAL A 103 19.11 -11.60 0.67
C VAL A 103 18.93 -13.02 0.14
N ALA A 104 17.79 -13.32 -0.51
CA ALA A 104 17.51 -14.64 -1.07
C ALA A 104 18.50 -15.05 -2.18
N GLY A 105 19.02 -14.09 -2.93
CA GLY A 105 20.01 -14.30 -3.99
C GLY A 105 21.41 -14.69 -3.51
N SER A 106 21.69 -14.63 -2.20
CA SER A 106 22.98 -15.00 -1.61
C SER A 106 22.78 -16.07 -0.52
N PRO A 107 23.32 -17.29 -0.68
CA PRO A 107 23.18 -18.36 0.31
C PRO A 107 23.66 -17.94 1.72
N ASP A 108 24.80 -17.28 1.82
CA ASP A 108 25.37 -16.85 3.11
C ASP A 108 24.53 -15.76 3.78
N ALA A 109 24.04 -14.79 2.99
CA ALA A 109 23.15 -13.75 3.50
C ALA A 109 21.81 -14.33 3.95
N SER A 110 21.24 -15.23 3.15
CA SER A 110 19.99 -15.94 3.46
C SER A 110 20.11 -16.74 4.75
N GLN A 111 21.21 -17.49 4.93
CA GLN A 111 21.48 -18.22 6.16
C GLN A 111 21.57 -17.28 7.38
N THR A 112 22.36 -16.21 7.28
CA THR A 112 22.51 -15.21 8.34
C THR A 112 21.15 -14.60 8.72
N TYR A 113 20.35 -14.27 7.71
CA TYR A 113 19.04 -13.68 7.87
C TYR A 113 18.07 -14.63 8.57
N GLN A 114 17.95 -15.86 8.10
CA GLN A 114 17.06 -16.88 8.67
C GLN A 114 17.42 -17.20 10.12
N GLN A 115 18.72 -17.29 10.45
CA GLN A 115 19.18 -17.49 11.83
C GLN A 115 18.75 -16.33 12.74
N ALA A 116 18.90 -15.09 12.28
CA ALA A 116 18.46 -13.92 13.03
C ALA A 116 16.93 -13.89 13.25
N MET A 117 16.15 -14.27 12.22
CA MET A 117 14.70 -14.38 12.35
C MET A 117 14.33 -15.46 13.37
N ALA A 118 14.83 -16.68 13.22
CA ALA A 118 14.54 -17.79 14.15
C ALA A 118 14.88 -17.42 15.61
N ALA A 119 16.01 -16.76 15.85
CA ALA A 119 16.40 -16.27 17.17
C ALA A 119 15.42 -15.23 17.74
N ALA A 120 14.95 -14.29 16.91
CA ALA A 120 13.98 -13.27 17.34
C ALA A 120 12.63 -13.89 17.73
N TRP A 121 12.15 -14.89 16.97
CA TRP A 121 10.91 -15.58 17.29
C TRP A 121 11.02 -16.49 18.52
N GLU A 122 12.15 -17.16 18.72
CA GLU A 122 12.36 -17.91 19.95
C GLU A 122 12.41 -17.00 21.16
N ALA A 123 13.10 -15.85 21.06
CA ALA A 123 13.10 -14.83 22.11
C ALA A 123 11.69 -14.33 22.40
N TYR A 124 10.88 -14.05 21.37
CA TYR A 124 9.47 -13.64 21.54
C TYR A 124 8.66 -14.69 22.32
N ARG A 125 8.75 -15.97 21.92
CA ARG A 125 8.07 -17.07 22.62
C ARG A 125 8.56 -17.23 24.06
N GLN A 126 9.86 -17.10 24.31
CA GLN A 126 10.43 -17.19 25.65
C GLN A 126 9.94 -16.05 26.56
N LEU A 127 9.91 -14.82 26.07
CA LEU A 127 9.39 -13.66 26.82
C LEU A 127 7.91 -13.85 27.18
N GLN A 128 7.11 -14.43 26.28
CA GLN A 128 5.72 -14.79 26.59
C GLN A 128 5.62 -15.88 27.65
N ARG A 129 6.46 -16.94 27.59
CA ARG A 129 6.51 -18.00 28.62
C ARG A 129 6.90 -17.44 30.00
N GLN A 130 7.66 -16.35 30.04
CA GLN A 130 8.00 -15.60 31.26
C GLN A 130 6.87 -14.67 31.76
N GLY A 131 5.71 -14.66 31.11
CA GLY A 131 4.54 -13.91 31.53
C GLY A 131 4.42 -12.50 30.92
N LEU A 132 5.31 -12.10 30.01
CA LEU A 132 5.21 -10.80 29.34
C LEU A 132 4.08 -10.79 28.30
N LYS A 133 3.29 -9.71 28.31
CA LYS A 133 2.20 -9.51 27.34
C LYS A 133 2.77 -9.30 25.92
N PRO A 134 2.02 -9.64 24.86
CA PRO A 134 2.46 -9.46 23.46
C PRO A 134 2.96 -8.05 23.14
N GLU A 135 2.33 -7.01 23.71
CA GLU A 135 2.72 -5.62 23.47
C GLU A 135 4.13 -5.25 23.96
N ILE A 136 4.65 -5.99 24.95
CA ILE A 136 6.02 -5.86 25.47
C ILE A 136 6.94 -6.87 24.78
N ALA A 137 6.53 -8.14 24.70
CA ALA A 137 7.36 -9.19 24.11
C ALA A 137 7.74 -8.88 22.65
N ARG A 138 6.86 -8.24 21.88
CA ARG A 138 7.09 -7.90 20.45
C ARG A 138 8.28 -6.99 20.18
N TYR A 139 8.87 -6.34 21.18
CA TYR A 139 10.01 -5.44 20.98
C TYR A 139 11.24 -6.17 20.39
N VAL A 140 11.29 -7.50 20.51
CA VAL A 140 12.34 -8.32 19.87
C VAL A 140 12.01 -8.71 18.43
N LEU A 141 10.76 -8.52 17.97
CA LEU A 141 10.36 -8.89 16.61
C LEU A 141 11.00 -7.93 15.60
N PRO A 142 11.50 -8.44 14.46
CA PRO A 142 12.26 -7.65 13.51
C PRO A 142 11.36 -6.78 12.63
N ASN A 143 11.95 -5.76 12.00
CA ASN A 143 11.29 -4.93 10.97
C ASN A 143 10.75 -5.76 9.79
N ALA A 144 11.34 -6.93 9.55
CA ALA A 144 10.92 -7.88 8.52
C ALA A 144 9.62 -8.62 8.84
N CYS A 145 9.13 -8.58 10.10
CA CYS A 145 7.93 -9.27 10.52
C CYS A 145 6.76 -8.92 9.59
N ARG A 146 6.07 -9.96 9.11
CA ARG A 146 4.96 -9.82 8.18
C ARG A 146 3.78 -9.17 8.87
N THR A 147 3.08 -8.30 8.15
CA THR A 147 1.91 -7.59 8.62
C THR A 147 0.94 -7.39 7.47
N GLU A 148 -0.34 -7.31 7.81
CA GLU A 148 -1.40 -6.91 6.90
C GLU A 148 -1.93 -5.53 7.31
N ILE A 149 -2.27 -4.71 6.32
CA ILE A 149 -2.85 -3.40 6.50
C ILE A 149 -3.93 -3.15 5.45
N ILE A 150 -5.10 -2.70 5.91
CA ILE A 150 -6.14 -2.14 5.06
C ILE A 150 -5.91 -0.64 4.96
N CYS A 151 -5.90 -0.13 3.73
CA CYS A 151 -5.66 1.26 3.41
C CYS A 151 -6.78 1.81 2.53
N THR A 152 -7.32 2.98 2.88
CA THR A 152 -8.27 3.70 2.04
C THR A 152 -7.70 5.08 1.69
N TRP A 153 -7.70 5.41 0.41
CA TRP A 153 -7.22 6.68 -0.14
C TRP A 153 -8.22 7.24 -1.15
N ASN A 154 -8.34 8.57 -1.22
CA ASN A 154 -8.93 9.18 -2.41
C ASN A 154 -7.97 9.03 -3.60
N PHE A 155 -8.46 9.21 -4.83
CA PHE A 155 -7.62 8.95 -6.00
C PHE A 155 -6.47 9.94 -6.13
N ARG A 156 -6.60 11.17 -5.61
CA ARG A 156 -5.49 12.14 -5.60
C ARG A 156 -4.33 11.69 -4.73
N GLU A 157 -4.62 11.28 -3.49
CA GLU A 157 -3.60 10.72 -2.59
C GLU A 157 -3.00 9.44 -3.19
N LEU A 158 -3.83 8.58 -3.80
CA LEU A 158 -3.32 7.37 -4.42
C LEU A 158 -2.34 7.66 -5.56
N ARG A 159 -2.64 8.64 -6.43
CA ARG A 159 -1.70 9.14 -7.44
C ARG A 159 -0.41 9.68 -6.81
N HIS A 160 -0.52 10.45 -5.74
CA HIS A 160 0.64 10.98 -5.00
C HIS A 160 1.53 9.87 -4.44
N ILE A 161 0.93 8.85 -3.81
CA ILE A 161 1.63 7.67 -3.28
C ILE A 161 2.37 6.94 -4.41
N ILE A 162 1.67 6.65 -5.51
CA ILE A 162 2.26 5.96 -6.67
C ILE A 162 3.45 6.76 -7.20
N ALA A 163 3.30 8.07 -7.40
CA ALA A 163 4.36 8.93 -7.94
C ALA A 163 5.61 8.96 -7.05
N LEU A 164 5.44 9.05 -5.73
CA LEU A 164 6.57 9.07 -4.79
C LEU A 164 7.23 7.70 -4.62
N ARG A 165 6.42 6.64 -4.54
CA ARG A 165 6.86 5.31 -4.10
C ARG A 165 7.26 4.38 -5.23
N SER A 166 6.88 4.68 -6.49
CA SER A 166 7.34 3.91 -7.66
C SER A 166 8.76 4.28 -8.14
N THR A 167 9.44 5.24 -7.50
CA THR A 167 10.76 5.73 -7.94
C THR A 167 11.92 4.85 -7.46
N PRO A 168 13.08 4.85 -8.14
CA PRO A 168 14.25 4.09 -7.70
C PRO A 168 14.85 4.47 -6.35
N ARG A 169 14.43 5.59 -5.76
CA ARG A 169 14.89 6.05 -4.45
C ARG A 169 14.06 5.47 -3.30
N ALA A 170 12.89 4.91 -3.60
CA ALA A 170 12.04 4.30 -2.59
C ALA A 170 12.59 2.93 -2.18
N LEU A 171 12.23 2.48 -0.97
CA LEU A 171 12.49 1.11 -0.53
C LEU A 171 11.94 0.11 -1.59
N PRO A 172 12.73 -0.88 -2.04
CA PRO A 172 12.29 -1.83 -3.09
C PRO A 172 10.94 -2.51 -2.80
N GLU A 173 10.68 -2.83 -1.53
CA GLU A 173 9.40 -3.42 -1.11
C GLU A 173 8.21 -2.46 -1.34
N ILE A 174 8.27 -1.20 -0.86
CA ILE A 174 7.18 -0.24 -1.06
C ILE A 174 7.03 0.15 -2.53
N ARG A 175 8.12 0.13 -3.30
CA ARG A 175 8.10 0.31 -4.74
C ARG A 175 7.31 -0.78 -5.44
N THR A 176 7.50 -2.04 -5.05
CA THR A 176 6.70 -3.17 -5.56
C THR A 176 5.22 -2.99 -5.25
N VAL A 177 4.88 -2.57 -4.03
CA VAL A 177 3.48 -2.24 -3.65
C VAL A 177 2.92 -1.10 -4.51
N ALA A 178 3.66 -0.01 -4.69
CA ALA A 178 3.23 1.15 -5.47
C ALA A 178 2.98 0.81 -6.95
N LEU A 179 3.82 -0.03 -7.55
CA LEU A 179 3.63 -0.50 -8.93
C LEU A 179 2.39 -1.38 -9.06
N LYS A 180 2.15 -2.30 -8.10
CA LYS A 180 0.91 -3.10 -8.08
C LYS A 180 -0.34 -2.23 -7.91
N LEU A 181 -0.32 -1.24 -7.02
CA LEU A 181 -1.41 -0.27 -6.85
C LEU A 181 -1.69 0.48 -8.16
N ARG A 182 -0.64 0.94 -8.85
CA ARG A 182 -0.77 1.60 -10.14
C ARG A 182 -1.44 0.69 -11.17
N ASP A 183 -0.95 -0.53 -11.32
CA ASP A 183 -1.44 -1.45 -12.35
C ASP A 183 -2.92 -1.80 -12.11
N ILE A 184 -3.30 -2.05 -10.85
CA ILE A 184 -4.71 -2.27 -10.47
C ILE A 184 -5.58 -1.03 -10.79
N MET A 185 -5.10 0.17 -10.46
CA MET A 185 -5.89 1.39 -10.68
C MET A 185 -5.96 1.82 -12.14
N LYS A 186 -4.98 1.46 -12.97
CA LYS A 186 -5.06 1.63 -14.43
C LYS A 186 -6.20 0.82 -15.03
N GLU A 187 -6.47 -0.36 -14.50
CA GLU A 187 -7.59 -1.19 -14.91
C GLU A 187 -8.92 -0.68 -14.32
N ALA A 188 -8.92 -0.29 -13.04
CA ALA A 188 -10.14 0.08 -12.33
C ALA A 188 -10.67 1.50 -12.64
N ALA A 189 -9.79 2.46 -12.96
CA ALA A 189 -10.14 3.85 -13.26
C ALA A 189 -9.19 4.47 -14.31
N PRO A 190 -9.22 3.98 -15.56
CA PRO A 190 -8.26 4.36 -16.61
C PRO A 190 -8.21 5.87 -16.91
N GLN A 191 -9.33 6.59 -16.89
CA GLN A 191 -9.34 8.04 -17.12
C GLN A 191 -8.64 8.83 -16.00
N VAL A 192 -8.37 8.20 -14.86
CA VAL A 192 -7.65 8.82 -13.75
C VAL A 192 -6.20 8.34 -13.67
N PHE A 193 -5.87 7.11 -14.07
CA PHE A 193 -4.54 6.51 -13.81
C PHE A 193 -3.76 6.08 -15.06
N ALA A 194 -4.33 6.14 -16.27
CA ALA A 194 -3.65 5.65 -17.49
C ALA A 194 -2.29 6.31 -17.77
N ASP A 195 -2.10 7.56 -17.32
CA ASP A 195 -0.89 8.37 -17.53
C ASP A 195 0.28 8.05 -16.57
N LEU A 196 0.10 7.18 -15.56
CA LEU A 196 1.11 6.81 -14.57
C LEU A 196 2.05 5.66 -14.96
#